data_AF-A0A962DXG6-F1
#
_entry.id   AF-A0A962DXG6-F1
#
_cell.length_a   1.000
_cell.length_b   1.000
_cell.length_c   1.000
_cell.angle_alpha   90.00
_cell.angle_beta   90.00
_cell.angle_gamma   90.00
#
_symmetry.space_group_name_H-M   'P 1'
#
loop_
_entity.id
_entity.type
_entity.pdbx_description
1 polymer ?
#
loop_
_entity_poly.entity_id
_entity_poly.type
_entity_poly.pdbx_seq_one_letter_code
_entity_poly.pdbx_strand_id
1 'polypeptide(L)'
;MSITVGFVSEVTELERRVALVPETAKKIIKAGWKVLMQSGAGNSAGFLDADYDGCEIVKDANAVLSKADVIVCISAPSNETITN
;
A
#
# COMPACT_ATOMS: atom_id res chain seq x y z
N MET A 1 8.43 2.93 -18.95
CA MET A 1 8.22 1.82 -18.00
C MET A 1 7.74 2.46 -16.71
N SER A 2 6.49 2.23 -16.32
CA SER A 2 5.92 2.79 -15.09
C SER A 2 6.03 1.72 -14.00
N ILE A 3 6.76 2.03 -12.93
CA ILE A 3 6.89 1.14 -11.77
C ILE A 3 5.58 1.25 -10.96
N THR A 4 5.03 0.11 -10.56
CA THR A 4 3.86 0.03 -9.69
C THR A 4 4.32 -0.27 -8.27
N VAL A 5 4.11 0.67 -7.36
CA VAL A 5 4.44 0.52 -5.95
C VAL A 5 3.18 0.08 -5.20
N GLY A 6 3.24 -1.10 -4.60
CA GLY A 6 2.17 -1.76 -3.85
C GLY A 6 2.26 -1.52 -2.35
N PHE A 7 1.10 -1.31 -1.74
CA PHE A 7 0.94 -1.10 -0.31
C PHE A 7 -0.17 -2.00 0.23
N VAL A 8 0.17 -2.85 1.18
CA VAL A 8 -0.76 -3.78 1.84
C VAL A 8 -1.01 -3.33 3.27
N SER A 9 -2.16 -3.73 3.84
CA SER A 9 -2.42 -3.47 5.26
C SER A 9 -1.43 -4.26 6.12
N GLU A 10 -0.99 -3.66 7.22
CA GLU A 10 -0.24 -4.38 8.25
C GLU A 10 -1.17 -5.38 8.97
N VAL A 11 -0.64 -6.56 9.27
CA VAL A 11 -1.40 -7.68 9.87
C VAL A 11 -1.40 -7.60 11.40
N THR A 12 -0.49 -6.83 11.99
CA THR A 12 -0.28 -6.79 13.44
C THR A 12 -1.26 -5.82 14.12
N GLU A 13 -2.12 -6.33 15.02
CA GLU A 13 -3.17 -5.56 15.72
C GLU A 13 -2.67 -4.34 16.53
N LEU A 14 -1.39 -4.33 16.92
CA LEU A 14 -0.76 -3.25 17.69
C LEU A 14 -0.01 -2.23 16.82
N GLU A 15 0.09 -2.47 15.51
CA GLU A 15 0.92 -1.68 14.61
C GLU A 15 0.07 -0.67 13.83
N ARG A 16 -0.15 0.49 14.44
CA ARG A 16 -0.93 1.61 13.84
C ARG A 16 -0.16 2.44 12.82
N ARG A 17 1.01 1.97 12.38
CA ARG A 17 1.86 2.72 11.44
C ARG A 17 1.48 2.33 10.01
N VAL A 18 1.61 3.26 9.08
CA VAL A 18 1.41 3.02 7.66
C VAL A 18 2.71 3.20 6.91
N ALA A 19 3.00 2.29 5.97
CA ALA A 19 4.19 2.36 5.12
C ALA A 19 4.15 3.56 4.15
N LEU A 20 2.94 4.04 3.83
CA LEU A 20 2.70 5.14 2.92
C LEU A 20 1.77 6.19 3.50
N VAL A 21 2.28 7.40 3.66
CA VAL A 21 1.44 8.58 3.91
C VAL A 21 0.95 9.17 2.58
N PRO A 22 -0.26 9.76 2.54
CA PRO A 22 -0.85 10.31 1.31
C PRO A 22 0.04 11.37 0.63
N GLU A 23 0.82 12.14 1.39
CA GLU A 23 1.80 13.08 0.84
C GLU A 23 2.90 12.40 0.02
N THR A 24 3.40 11.26 0.49
CA THR A 24 4.42 10.48 -0.21
C THR A 24 3.82 9.79 -1.43
N ALA A 25 2.58 9.30 -1.32
CA ALA A 25 1.84 8.73 -2.45
C ALA A 25 1.74 9.72 -3.61
N LYS A 26 1.35 10.97 -3.31
CA LYS A 26 1.29 12.06 -4.29
C LYS A 26 2.64 12.37 -4.93
N LYS A 27 3.74 12.34 -4.16
CA LYS A 27 5.10 12.52 -4.69
C LYS A 27 5.49 11.41 -5.67
N ILE A 28 5.15 10.16 -5.36
CA ILE A 28 5.43 8.98 -6.20
C ILE A 28 4.63 9.08 -7.51
N ILE A 29 3.35 9.43 -7.43
CA ILE A 29 2.49 9.64 -8.60
C ILE A 29 3.04 10.78 -9.47
N LYS A 30 3.45 11.90 -8.84
CA LYS A 30 4.06 13.03 -9.53
C LYS A 30 5.41 12.69 -10.18
N ALA A 31 6.14 11.72 -9.65
CA ALA A 31 7.36 11.19 -10.25
C ALA A 31 7.07 10.26 -11.46
N GLY A 32 5.80 9.98 -11.78
CA GLY A 32 5.38 9.18 -12.92
C GLY A 32 5.23 7.69 -12.62
N TRP A 33 5.21 7.30 -11.33
CA TRP A 33 5.02 5.93 -10.90
C TRP A 33 3.55 5.70 -10.53
N LYS A 34 3.13 4.43 -10.54
CA LYS A 34 1.78 4.06 -10.10
C LYS A 34 1.82 3.65 -8.65
N VAL A 35 0.82 4.07 -7.88
CA VAL A 35 0.64 3.66 -6.49
C VAL A 35 -0.59 2.78 -6.43
N LEU A 36 -0.43 1.59 -5.87
CA LEU A 36 -1.47 0.59 -5.74
C LEU A 36 -1.60 0.21 -4.26
N MET A 37 -2.80 0.29 -3.71
CA MET A 37 -3.04 0.18 -2.27
C MET A 37 -4.23 -0.73 -1.98
N GLN A 38 -4.15 -1.51 -0.90
CA GLN A 38 -5.32 -2.20 -0.37
C GLN A 38 -6.25 -1.21 0.35
N SER A 39 -7.55 -1.28 0.08
CA SER A 39 -8.59 -0.51 0.78
C SER A 39 -8.51 -0.76 2.28
N GLY A 40 -8.48 0.32 3.05
CA GLY A 40 -8.37 0.27 4.50
C GLY A 40 -6.95 0.09 5.05
N ALA A 41 -5.90 -0.03 4.21
CA ALA A 41 -4.53 -0.18 4.70
C ALA A 41 -4.03 1.04 5.49
N GLY A 42 -4.54 2.24 5.20
CA GLY A 42 -4.22 3.47 5.94
C GLY A 42 -5.09 3.67 7.19
N ASN A 43 -6.17 2.90 7.35
CA ASN A 43 -7.21 3.18 8.33
C ASN A 43 -6.69 3.04 9.77
N SER A 44 -5.81 2.06 10.01
CA SER A 44 -5.11 1.87 11.29
C SER A 44 -4.21 3.03 11.69
N ALA A 45 -3.71 3.79 10.71
CA ALA A 45 -2.89 4.98 10.91
C ALA A 45 -3.71 6.29 10.92
N GLY A 46 -5.03 6.21 10.74
CA GLY A 46 -5.92 7.36 10.70
C GLY A 46 -6.00 8.06 9.32
N PHE A 47 -5.50 7.43 8.26
CA PHE A 47 -5.66 7.92 6.88
C PHE A 47 -6.80 7.18 6.20
N LEU A 48 -7.76 7.93 5.68
CA LEU A 48 -8.87 7.35 4.94
C LEU A 48 -8.44 7.05 3.50
N ASP A 49 -9.09 6.08 2.87
CA ASP A 49 -8.89 5.78 1.44
C ASP A 49 -9.06 7.04 0.56
N ALA A 50 -9.92 7.98 0.98
CA ALA A 50 -10.14 9.25 0.29
C ALA A 50 -8.94 10.22 0.33
N ASP A 51 -8.02 10.07 1.29
CA ASP A 51 -6.80 10.89 1.36
C ASP A 51 -5.77 10.49 0.28
N TYR A 52 -5.88 9.27 -0.24
CA TYR A 52 -5.01 8.67 -1.27
C TYR A 52 -5.48 9.00 -2.69
N ASP A 53 -5.67 10.29 -2.97
CA ASP A 53 -6.05 10.78 -4.29
C ASP A 53 -5.01 10.42 -5.36
N GLY A 54 -5.46 9.75 -6.42
CA GLY A 54 -4.62 9.27 -7.53
C GLY A 54 -3.97 7.89 -7.30
N CYS A 55 -4.19 7.25 -6.16
CA CYS A 55 -3.79 5.87 -5.93
C CYS A 55 -4.85 4.90 -6.46
N GLU A 56 -4.42 3.77 -7.02
CA GLU A 56 -5.33 2.68 -7.40
C GLU A 56 -5.61 1.81 -6.17
N ILE A 57 -6.81 1.94 -5.62
CA ILE A 57 -7.23 1.22 -4.41
C ILE A 57 -7.93 -0.08 -4.82
N VAL A 58 -7.44 -1.21 -4.33
CA VAL A 58 -7.98 -2.55 -4.56
C VAL A 58 -8.47 -3.17 -3.24
N LYS A 59 -9.46 -4.07 -3.30
CA LYS A 59 -10.01 -4.69 -2.08
C LYS A 59 -9.11 -5.78 -1.51
N ASP A 60 -8.35 -6.45 -2.36
CA ASP A 60 -7.56 -7.63 -2.00
C ASP A 60 -6.07 -7.33 -1.91
N ALA A 61 -5.44 -7.75 -0.81
CA ALA A 61 -3.98 -7.69 -0.66
C ALA A 61 -3.26 -8.52 -1.74
N ASN A 62 -3.84 -9.66 -2.15
CA ASN A 62 -3.30 -10.49 -3.24
C ASN A 62 -3.27 -9.75 -4.58
N ALA A 63 -4.28 -8.92 -4.86
CA ALA A 63 -4.28 -8.11 -6.07
C ALA A 63 -3.17 -7.06 -6.05
N VAL A 64 -2.78 -6.58 -4.85
CA VAL A 64 -1.60 -5.73 -4.68
C VAL A 64 -0.32 -6.49 -4.95
N LEU A 65 -0.16 -7.65 -4.30
CA LEU A 65 1.03 -8.50 -4.40
C LEU A 65 1.29 -8.94 -5.85
N SER A 66 0.26 -9.29 -6.61
CA SER A 66 0.42 -9.74 -8.00
C SER A 66 0.67 -8.63 -9.02
N LYS A 67 0.23 -7.40 -8.74
CA LYS A 67 0.34 -6.27 -9.69
C LYS A 67 1.50 -5.31 -9.38
N ALA A 68 1.99 -5.31 -8.15
CA ALA A 68 3.05 -4.41 -7.72
C ALA A 68 4.42 -4.94 -8.15
N ASP A 69 5.26 -4.05 -8.69
CA ASP A 69 6.67 -4.32 -8.94
C ASP A 69 7.50 -4.21 -7.65
N VAL A 70 7.07 -3.33 -6.74
CA VAL A 70 7.73 -3.06 -5.46
C VAL A 70 6.68 -3.01 -4.37
N ILE A 71 6.90 -3.73 -3.27
CA ILE A 71 5.99 -3.71 -2.11
C ILE A 71 6.70 -3.07 -0.94
N VAL A 72 6.03 -2.12 -0.29
CA VAL A 72 6.57 -1.41 0.88
C VAL A 72 5.72 -1.77 2.09
N CYS A 73 6.38 -2.32 3.11
CA CYS A 73 5.78 -2.74 4.38
C CYS A 73 6.56 -2.10 5.54
N ILE A 74 5.91 -1.83 6.67
CA ILE A 74 6.58 -1.40 7.91
C ILE A 74 7.16 -2.62 8.62
N SER A 75 6.30 -3.59 8.91
CA SER A 75 6.72 -4.87 9.48
C SER A 75 6.96 -5.89 8.37
N ALA A 76 7.87 -6.82 8.63
CA ALA A 76 8.16 -7.88 7.67
C ALA A 76 6.85 -8.60 7.34
N PRO A 77 6.52 -8.77 6.05
CA PRO A 77 5.32 -9.50 5.67
C PRO A 77 5.36 -10.89 6.30
N SER A 78 4.23 -11.34 6.85
CA SER A 78 4.14 -12.70 7.39
C SER A 78 4.42 -13.72 6.29
N ASN A 79 4.94 -14.89 6.65
CA ASN A 79 5.17 -15.98 5.68
C ASN A 79 3.90 -16.32 4.86
N GLU A 80 2.71 -16.16 5.44
CA GLU A 80 1.42 -16.31 4.74
C GLU A 80 1.23 -15.31 3.60
N THR A 81 1.74 -14.09 3.75
CA THR A 81 1.64 -13.03 2.74
C THR A 81 2.62 -13.26 1.58
N ILE A 82 3.75 -13.95 1.83
CA ILE A 82 4.84 -14.15 0.86
C ILE A 82 4.66 -15.44 0.04
N THR A 83 3.94 -16.45 0.55
CA THR A 83 3.89 -17.81 -0.04
C THR A 83 2.77 -18.00 -1.09
N ASN A 84 2.45 -16.98 -1.89
CA ASN A 84 1.55 -17.15 -3.06
C ASN A 84 2.33 -17.52 -4.32
#